data_AF-A0A950YJH4-F1
#
_entry.id   AF-A0A950YJH4-F1
#
_cell.length_a   1.000
_cell.length_b   1.000
_cell.length_c   1.000
_cell.angle_alpha   90.00
_cell.angle_beta   90.00
_cell.angle_gamma   90.00
#
_symmetry.space_group_name_H-M   'P 1'
#
loop_
_entity.id
_entity.type
_entity.pdbx_description
1 polymer ?
#
loop_
_entity_poly.entity_id
_entity_poly.type
_entity_poly.pdbx_seq_one_letter_code
_entity_poly.pdbx_strand_id
1 'polypeptide(L)'
;MDDATVALALARGRIAFGAVALVAPRLAARVMGAGRTPPATAPLLARMVGGRDIALGLGTVIALDRGKPVRGWLEGSALADAVDCLACLLDRTELPENVVRATVSLAGASAVAGILLSRRLDPPPPAHPGQPEAIATGHPDEPG
;
A
#
# COMPACT_ATOMS: atom_id res chain seq x y z
N MET A 1 17.16 0.30 -14.12
CA MET A 1 15.72 0.60 -14.23
C MET A 1 15.51 1.90 -13.50
N ASP A 2 14.84 2.89 -14.11
CA ASP A 2 14.56 4.15 -13.43
C ASP A 2 13.54 3.96 -12.29
N ASP A 3 13.59 4.80 -11.26
CA ASP A 3 12.75 4.67 -10.06
C ASP A 3 11.25 4.81 -10.41
N ALA A 4 10.89 5.61 -11.42
CA ALA A 4 9.50 5.82 -11.82
C ALA A 4 8.90 4.55 -12.45
N THR A 5 9.68 3.81 -13.22
CA THR A 5 9.31 2.52 -13.81
C THR A 5 9.15 1.47 -12.72
N VAL A 6 10.00 1.47 -11.69
CA VAL A 6 9.83 0.58 -10.52
C VAL A 6 8.52 0.91 -9.80
N ALA A 7 8.27 2.18 -9.51
CA ALA A 7 7.04 2.63 -8.86
C ALA A 7 5.80 2.28 -9.68
N LEU A 8 5.85 2.46 -11.00
CA LEU A 8 4.78 2.10 -11.92
C LEU A 8 4.52 0.59 -11.96
N ALA A 9 5.57 -0.23 -11.95
CA ALA A 9 5.44 -1.68 -11.91
C ALA A 9 4.77 -2.15 -10.60
N LEU A 10 5.19 -1.60 -9.46
CA LEU A 10 4.56 -1.88 -8.15
C LEU A 10 3.10 -1.42 -8.11
N ALA A 11 2.80 -0.24 -8.66
CA ALA A 11 1.45 0.30 -8.75
C ALA A 11 0.54 -0.57 -9.63
N ARG A 12 1.04 -1.06 -10.77
CA ARG A 12 0.30 -1.99 -11.63
C ARG A 12 0.08 -3.35 -10.96
N GLY A 13 1.09 -3.85 -10.25
CA GLY A 13 1.00 -5.09 -9.48
C GLY A 13 -0.13 -5.05 -8.45
N ARG A 14 -0.20 -3.99 -7.64
CA ARG A 14 -1.28 -3.82 -6.65
C ARG A 14 -2.65 -3.62 -7.29
N ILE A 15 -2.75 -2.91 -8.42
CA ILE A 15 -4.03 -2.78 -9.15
C ILE A 15 -4.50 -4.16 -9.63
N ALA A 16 -3.59 -4.97 -10.21
CA ALA A 16 -3.93 -6.30 -10.69
C ALA A 16 -4.36 -7.22 -9.53
N PHE A 17 -3.61 -7.22 -8.43
CA PHE A 17 -3.99 -7.97 -7.22
C PHE A 17 -5.34 -7.52 -6.67
N GLY A 18 -5.54 -6.20 -6.52
CA GLY A 18 -6.78 -5.64 -6.01
C GLY A 18 -7.99 -5.92 -6.91
N ALA A 19 -7.82 -5.89 -8.24
CA ALA A 19 -8.85 -6.26 -9.19
C ALA A 19 -9.25 -7.74 -9.05
N VAL A 20 -8.27 -8.65 -8.89
CA VAL A 20 -8.54 -10.05 -8.61
C VAL A 20 -9.26 -10.21 -7.27
N ALA A 21 -8.84 -9.49 -6.22
CA ALA A 21 -9.48 -9.54 -4.93
C ALA A 21 -10.91 -8.96 -4.93
N LEU A 22 -11.21 -8.04 -5.84
CA LEU A 22 -12.54 -7.46 -6.02
C LEU A 22 -13.49 -8.39 -6.80
N VAL A 23 -13.02 -8.92 -7.94
CA VAL A 23 -13.80 -9.72 -8.89
C VAL A 23 -13.88 -11.20 -8.48
N ALA A 24 -12.77 -11.75 -7.99
CA ALA A 24 -12.63 -13.14 -7.57
C ALA A 24 -12.20 -13.24 -6.09
N PRO A 25 -12.99 -12.69 -5.15
CA PRO A 25 -12.60 -12.55 -3.73
C PRO A 25 -12.41 -13.89 -3.02
N ARG A 26 -13.11 -14.95 -3.45
CA ARG A 26 -12.92 -16.31 -2.89
C ARG A 26 -11.57 -16.90 -3.28
N LEU A 27 -11.10 -16.61 -4.49
CA LEU A 27 -9.78 -17.01 -4.95
C LEU A 27 -8.71 -16.24 -4.17
N ALA A 28 -8.86 -14.91 -4.07
CA ALA A 28 -7.94 -14.08 -3.29
C ALA A 28 -7.87 -14.51 -1.83
N ALA A 29 -9.01 -14.71 -1.17
CA ALA A 29 -9.06 -15.18 0.22
C ALA A 29 -8.38 -16.55 0.40
N ARG A 30 -8.50 -17.46 -0.57
CA ARG A 30 -7.78 -18.75 -0.53
C ARG A 30 -6.27 -18.56 -0.62
N VAL A 31 -5.80 -17.68 -1.52
CA VAL A 31 -4.37 -17.34 -1.66
C VAL A 31 -3.84 -16.70 -0.38
N MET A 32 -4.64 -15.85 0.27
CA MET A 32 -4.32 -15.21 1.55
C MET A 32 -4.36 -16.18 2.76
N GLY A 33 -4.68 -17.47 2.56
CA GLY A 33 -4.70 -18.45 3.64
C GLY A 33 -5.94 -18.39 4.54
N ALA A 34 -7.03 -17.76 4.10
CA ALA A 34 -8.26 -17.57 4.89
C ALA A 34 -9.11 -18.86 5.08
N GLY A 35 -8.48 -20.04 5.09
CA GLY A 35 -9.17 -21.34 5.18
C GLY A 35 -9.91 -21.57 6.50
N ARG A 36 -9.54 -20.85 7.57
CA ARG A 36 -10.17 -20.90 8.90
C ARG A 36 -11.17 -19.76 9.14
N THR A 37 -11.30 -18.81 8.22
CA THR A 37 -12.19 -17.66 8.35
C THR A 37 -13.63 -18.04 7.97
N PRO A 38 -14.67 -17.47 8.62
CA PRO A 38 -16.05 -17.71 8.22
C PRO A 38 -16.28 -17.42 6.72
N PRO A 39 -17.08 -18.24 6.00
CA PRO A 39 -17.21 -18.17 4.54
C PRO A 39 -17.71 -16.82 3.99
N ALA A 40 -18.43 -16.05 4.82
CA ALA A 40 -18.95 -14.73 4.45
C ALA A 40 -17.93 -13.60 4.69
N THR A 41 -17.08 -13.72 5.71
CA THR A 41 -16.15 -12.66 6.14
C THR A 41 -14.93 -12.58 5.24
N ALA A 42 -14.37 -13.72 4.85
CA ALA A 42 -13.17 -13.78 4.02
C ALA A 42 -13.33 -13.05 2.66
N PRO A 43 -14.40 -13.29 1.87
CA PRO A 43 -14.61 -12.58 0.62
C PRO A 43 -14.92 -11.09 0.79
N LEU A 44 -15.53 -10.68 1.91
CA LEU A 44 -15.77 -9.27 2.22
C LEU A 44 -14.44 -8.54 2.45
N LEU A 45 -13.59 -9.09 3.34
CA LEU A 45 -12.29 -8.51 3.64
C LEU A 45 -11.38 -8.48 2.42
N ALA A 46 -11.39 -9.53 1.59
CA ALA A 46 -10.64 -9.55 0.33
C ALA A 46 -11.03 -8.38 -0.59
N ARG A 47 -12.33 -8.05 -0.71
CA ARG A 47 -12.77 -6.89 -1.51
C ARG A 47 -12.35 -5.55 -0.91
N MET A 48 -12.38 -5.43 0.42
CA MET A 48 -11.95 -4.20 1.10
C MET A 48 -10.46 -3.94 0.87
N VAL A 49 -9.62 -4.98 1.04
CA VAL A 49 -8.18 -4.93 0.70
C VAL A 49 -8.00 -4.60 -0.77
N GLY A 50 -8.71 -5.28 -1.66
CA GLY A 50 -8.58 -5.05 -3.10
C GLY A 50 -8.98 -3.64 -3.54
N GLY A 51 -10.05 -3.08 -2.96
CA GLY A 51 -10.47 -1.70 -3.22
C GLY A 51 -9.41 -0.68 -2.80
N ARG A 52 -8.79 -0.87 -1.62
CA ARG A 52 -7.67 -0.05 -1.14
C ARG A 52 -6.48 -0.12 -2.10
N ASP A 53 -6.11 -1.31 -2.54
CA ASP A 53 -4.94 -1.51 -3.40
C ASP A 53 -5.12 -0.92 -4.80
N ILE A 54 -6.34 -1.02 -5.36
CA ILE A 54 -6.72 -0.34 -6.60
C ILE A 54 -6.59 1.18 -6.42
N ALA A 55 -7.15 1.74 -5.35
CA ALA A 55 -7.12 3.18 -5.11
C ALA A 55 -5.69 3.71 -4.98
N LEU A 56 -4.85 3.06 -4.17
CA LEU A 56 -3.45 3.44 -3.98
C LEU A 56 -2.65 3.34 -5.27
N GLY A 57 -2.84 2.25 -6.04
CA GLY A 57 -2.14 2.07 -7.30
C GLY A 57 -2.57 3.05 -8.38
N LEU A 58 -3.87 3.30 -8.52
CA LEU A 58 -4.37 4.33 -9.44
C LEU A 58 -3.85 5.71 -9.07
N GLY A 59 -3.81 6.03 -7.78
CA GLY A 59 -3.24 7.27 -7.28
C GLY A 59 -1.77 7.45 -7.71
N THR A 60 -0.94 6.42 -7.55
CA THR A 60 0.45 6.42 -8.02
C THR A 60 0.54 6.56 -9.55
N VAL A 61 -0.23 5.78 -10.32
CA VAL A 61 -0.22 5.83 -11.79
C VAL A 61 -0.61 7.21 -12.31
N ILE A 62 -1.71 7.77 -11.79
CA ILE A 62 -2.24 9.08 -12.20
C ILE A 62 -1.26 10.20 -11.80
N ALA A 63 -0.65 10.12 -10.61
CA ALA A 63 0.33 11.10 -10.18
C ALA A 63 1.57 11.10 -11.10
N LEU A 64 2.12 9.92 -11.42
CA LEU A 64 3.24 9.78 -12.34
C LEU A 64 2.89 10.29 -13.75
N ASP A 65 1.74 9.89 -14.29
CA ASP A 65 1.26 10.30 -15.62
C ASP A 65 1.10 11.83 -15.74
N ARG A 66 0.61 12.48 -14.67
CA ARG A 66 0.36 13.93 -14.64
C ARG A 66 1.54 14.76 -14.13
N GLY A 67 2.69 14.15 -13.83
CA GLY A 67 3.83 14.82 -13.22
C GLY A 67 3.49 15.51 -11.89
N LYS A 68 2.61 14.90 -11.08
CA LYS A 68 2.19 15.39 -9.76
C LYS A 68 2.95 14.67 -8.65
N PRO A 69 3.03 15.26 -7.44
CA PRO A 69 3.63 14.62 -6.27
C PRO A 69 3.14 13.20 -6.06
N VAL A 70 4.06 12.23 -6.06
CA VAL A 70 3.76 10.80 -5.96
C VAL A 70 4.02 10.27 -4.54
N ARG A 71 4.73 11.06 -3.72
CA ARG A 71 5.20 10.67 -2.39
C ARG A 71 4.09 10.11 -1.50
N GLY A 72 2.98 10.85 -1.35
CA GLY A 72 1.88 10.45 -0.46
C GLY A 72 1.25 9.11 -0.84
N TRP A 73 1.15 8.81 -2.14
CA TRP A 73 0.65 7.53 -2.63
C TRP A 73 1.61 6.38 -2.32
N LEU A 74 2.92 6.61 -2.46
CA LEU A 74 3.95 5.61 -2.15
C LEU A 74 4.11 5.38 -0.65
N GLU A 75 4.01 6.43 0.17
CA GLU A 75 4.03 6.31 1.63
C GLU A 75 2.77 5.62 2.16
N GLY A 76 1.59 5.97 1.67
CA GLY A 76 0.35 5.27 2.00
C GLY A 76 0.36 3.81 1.57
N SER A 77 0.96 3.53 0.40
CA SER A 77 1.23 2.18 -0.09
C SER A 77 2.14 1.39 0.85
N ALA A 78 3.26 2.00 1.24
CA ALA A 78 4.21 1.35 2.14
C ALA A 78 3.63 1.11 3.54
N LEU A 79 2.80 2.03 4.04
CA LEU A 79 2.09 1.86 5.30
C LEU A 79 1.12 0.67 5.24
N ALA A 80 0.33 0.57 4.17
CA ALA A 80 -0.57 -0.55 3.97
C ALA A 80 0.18 -1.88 3.94
N ASP A 81 1.27 -1.96 3.16
CA ASP A 81 2.10 -3.16 3.05
C ASP A 81 2.77 -3.52 4.39
N ALA A 82 3.21 -2.53 5.17
CA ALA A 82 3.77 -2.74 6.51
C ALA A 82 2.72 -3.30 7.49
N VAL A 83 1.49 -2.77 7.46
CA VAL A 83 0.37 -3.27 8.27
C VAL A 83 0.04 -4.72 7.89
N ASP A 84 -0.02 -5.03 6.61
CA ASP A 84 -0.32 -6.40 6.14
C ASP A 84 0.79 -7.39 6.55
N CYS A 85 2.06 -6.96 6.49
CA CYS A 85 3.21 -7.73 6.99
C CYS A 85 3.10 -8.00 8.50
N LEU A 86 2.82 -6.96 9.29
CA LEU A 86 2.68 -7.07 10.74
C LEU A 86 1.49 -7.94 11.14
N ALA A 87 0.33 -7.75 10.51
CA ALA A 87 -0.86 -8.58 10.74
C ALA A 87 -0.56 -10.06 10.45
N CYS A 88 0.11 -10.36 9.33
CA CYS A 88 0.51 -11.72 9.00
C CYS A 88 1.49 -12.32 10.02
N LEU A 89 2.40 -11.52 10.58
CA LEU A 89 3.33 -11.98 11.62
C LEU A 89 2.63 -12.24 12.96
N LEU A 90 1.65 -11.41 13.33
CA LEU A 90 0.86 -11.58 14.55
C LEU A 90 0.03 -12.86 14.50
N ASP A 91 -0.58 -13.14 13.35
CA ASP A 91 -1.44 -14.32 13.15
C ASP A 91 -0.70 -15.54 12.57
N ARG A 92 0.64 -15.52 12.54
CA ARG A 92 1.48 -16.52 11.85
C ARG A 92 1.22 -17.98 12.26
N THR A 93 0.73 -18.22 13.48
CA THR A 93 0.45 -19.57 14.00
C THR A 93 -0.86 -20.14 13.48
N GLU A 94 -1.77 -19.29 13.01
CA GLU A 94 -3.07 -19.67 12.45
C GLU A 94 -3.03 -19.83 10.92
N LEU A 95 -1.89 -19.48 10.30
CA LEU A 95 -1.69 -19.45 8.85
C LEU A 95 -0.72 -20.55 8.38
N PRO A 96 -0.86 -21.06 7.14
CA PRO A 96 0.13 -21.93 6.53
C PRO A 96 1.49 -21.23 6.42
N GLU A 97 2.58 -21.92 6.76
CA GLU A 97 3.92 -21.34 6.78
C GLU A 97 4.34 -20.73 5.43
N ASN A 98 3.94 -21.36 4.32
CA ASN A 98 4.21 -20.84 2.98
C ASN A 98 3.48 -19.51 2.71
N VAL A 99 2.27 -19.34 3.22
CA VAL A 99 1.51 -18.07 3.13
C VAL A 99 2.21 -17.01 3.97
N VAL A 100 2.62 -17.35 5.21
CA VAL A 100 3.35 -16.41 6.07
C VAL A 100 4.63 -15.93 5.40
N ARG A 101 5.48 -16.85 4.92
CA ARG A 101 6.73 -16.47 4.25
C ARG A 101 6.49 -15.64 3.01
N ALA A 102 5.53 -16.01 2.17
CA ALA A 102 5.22 -15.27 0.95
C ALA A 102 4.71 -13.85 1.26
N THR A 103 3.73 -13.72 2.16
CA THR A 103 3.14 -12.43 2.53
C THR A 103 4.17 -11.53 3.21
N VAL A 104 4.90 -12.01 4.21
CA VAL A 104 5.90 -11.22 4.94
C VAL A 104 7.02 -10.76 4.01
N SER A 105 7.50 -11.64 3.13
CA SER A 105 8.56 -11.31 2.19
C SER A 105 8.10 -10.28 1.16
N LEU A 106 6.91 -10.48 0.56
CA LEU A 106 6.38 -9.59 -0.45
C LEU A 106 5.97 -8.23 0.13
N ALA A 107 5.17 -8.23 1.20
CA ALA A 107 4.68 -7.01 1.84
C ALA A 107 5.81 -6.24 2.52
N GLY A 108 6.73 -6.94 3.20
CA GLY A 108 7.92 -6.31 3.79
C GLY A 108 8.83 -5.67 2.75
N ALA A 109 9.14 -6.38 1.66
CA ALA A 109 9.95 -5.82 0.57
C ALA A 109 9.25 -4.65 -0.13
N SER A 110 7.93 -4.77 -0.38
CA SER A 110 7.12 -3.71 -0.98
C SER A 110 7.08 -2.46 -0.11
N ALA A 111 6.92 -2.61 1.21
CA ALA A 111 6.95 -1.49 2.16
C ALA A 111 8.29 -0.74 2.14
N VAL A 112 9.40 -1.47 2.18
CA VAL A 112 10.75 -0.87 2.09
C VAL A 112 10.93 -0.17 0.74
N ALA A 113 10.56 -0.82 -0.36
CA ALA A 113 10.64 -0.24 -1.69
C ALA A 113 9.80 1.04 -1.81
N GLY A 114 8.57 1.05 -1.29
CA GLY A 114 7.69 2.21 -1.30
C GLY A 114 8.29 3.42 -0.57
N ILE A 115 8.88 3.22 0.61
CA ILE A 115 9.57 4.29 1.35
C ILE A 115 10.82 4.78 0.62
N LEU A 116 11.60 3.89 0.01
CA LEU A 116 12.79 4.29 -0.73
C LEU A 116 12.41 5.08 -1.99
N LEU A 117 11.43 4.61 -2.74
CA LEU A 117 10.94 5.27 -3.95
C LEU A 117 10.27 6.61 -3.64
N SER A 118 9.53 6.70 -2.52
CA SER A 118 8.90 7.97 -2.12
C SER A 118 9.95 9.06 -1.91
N ARG A 119 11.06 8.73 -1.24
CA ARG A 119 12.18 9.66 -0.97
C ARG A 119 12.96 10.03 -2.22
N ARG A 120 13.08 9.12 -3.19
CA ARG A 120 13.86 9.33 -4.42
C ARG A 120 13.10 10.09 -5.50
N LEU A 121 11.82 9.78 -5.67
CA LEU A 121 10.98 10.38 -6.72
C LEU A 121 10.47 11.77 -6.35
N ASP A 122 10.28 12.01 -5.06
CA ASP A 122 9.66 13.25 -4.59
C ASP A 122 10.19 13.54 -3.18
N PRO A 123 11.39 14.15 -3.07
CA PRO A 123 12.01 14.45 -1.79
C PRO A 123 11.06 15.29 -0.92
N PRO A 124 11.11 15.16 0.42
CA PRO A 124 10.29 15.98 1.29
C PRO A 124 10.46 17.46 0.94
N PRO A 125 9.37 18.17 0.57
CA PRO A 125 9.46 19.61 0.50
C PRO A 125 9.87 20.12 1.88
N PRO A 126 10.63 21.22 1.98
CA PRO A 126 10.82 21.92 3.23
C PRO A 126 9.46 22.16 3.89
N ALA A 127 9.38 22.04 5.21
CA ALA A 127 8.15 22.36 5.92
C ALA A 127 7.76 23.80 5.57
N HIS A 128 6.71 23.95 4.77
CA HIS A 128 6.18 25.26 4.43
C HIS A 128 5.12 25.63 5.46
N PRO A 129 5.28 26.76 6.16
CA PRO A 129 4.19 27.33 6.92
C PRO A 129 2.98 27.55 6.02
N GLY A 130 1.77 27.23 6.51
CA GLY A 130 0.52 27.43 5.76
C GLY A 130 -0.03 26.24 4.97
N GLN A 131 0.50 25.01 5.12
CA GLN A 131 -0.21 23.82 4.60
C GLN A 131 -1.56 23.65 5.31
N PRO A 132 -2.63 23.16 4.64
CA PRO A 132 -3.93 22.96 5.28
C PRO A 132 -3.85 22.10 6.54
N GLU A 133 -2.98 21.10 6.54
CA GLU A 133 -2.70 20.26 7.71
C GLU A 133 -1.92 21.01 8.80
N ALA A 134 -0.98 21.88 8.43
CA ALA A 134 -0.25 22.74 9.37
C ALA A 134 -1.20 23.77 10.03
N ILE A 135 -2.09 24.37 9.24
CA ILE A 135 -3.16 25.26 9.72
C ILE A 135 -4.13 24.50 10.62
N ALA A 136 -4.59 23.32 10.19
CA ALA A 136 -5.51 22.48 10.97
C ALA A 136 -4.90 21.96 12.28
N THR A 137 -3.57 21.83 12.35
CA THR A 137 -2.83 21.38 13.55
C THR A 137 -2.22 22.53 14.35
N GLY A 138 -2.49 23.80 13.98
CA GLY A 138 -2.06 24.98 14.74
C GLY A 138 -0.58 25.31 14.65
N HIS A 139 0.13 24.87 13.61
CA HIS A 139 1.52 25.27 13.38
C HIS A 139 1.56 26.72 12.88
N PRO A 140 2.47 27.57 13.41
CA PRO A 140 2.54 28.98 13.05
C PRO A 140 2.92 29.18 11.58
N ASP A 141 2.37 30.23 10.98
CA ASP A 141 2.49 30.56 9.55
C ASP A 141 3.84 31.17 9.14
N GLU A 142 4.84 31.28 10.03
CA GLU A 142 6.12 31.90 9.68
C GLU A 142 7.36 31.13 10.18
N PRO A 143 8.44 31.07 9.37
CA PRO A 143 9.75 30.68 9.86
C PRO A 143 10.37 31.87 10.59
N GLY A 144 10.52 31.75 11.92
CA GLY A 144 11.26 32.70 12.75
C GLY A 144 12.77 32.67 12.50
#